data_AF-D9WHX7-F1
#
_entry.id   AF-D9WHX7-F1
#
_cell.length_a   1.000
_cell.length_b   1.000
_cell.length_c   1.000
_cell.angle_alpha   90.00
_cell.angle_beta   90.00
_cell.angle_gamma   90.00
#
_symmetry.space_group_name_H-M   'P 1'
#
loop_
_entity.id
_entity.type
_entity.pdbx_description
1 polymer ?
#
loop_
_entity_poly.entity_id
_entity_poly.type
_entity_poly.pdbx_seq_one_letter_code
_entity_poly.pdbx_strand_id
1 'polypeptide(L)'
;MHHTGRLAAWLGHGPALVGYLLAVLALTALCDAVLAAALARARTGWPYGPLLRDELRALTGIGSAICATGVVMALTVAVTGLWALPVLALPPLLIQYSFRRYAAIRATCRQTIASLARSTEIAGYTPAGHARKVAGLSRAVGRELGLSEPALTVLEYAALMHDIGQLSLVDPVPAGATEPLARAEQRRIALLGGAVVRQTGVPAEVAVIVERQADPYREQPLSARIVRAVNAYTEAAGGPAAAGPGGAAPLCALERLRLATARDFDPAVVEALATVLSRPAYDRPR
;
A
#
# COMPACT_ATOMS: atom_id res chain seq x y z
N MET A 1 31.35 20.94 -38.00
CA MET A 1 30.12 20.97 -38.82
C MET A 1 28.97 20.42 -38.00
N HIS A 2 28.20 21.32 -37.39
CA HIS A 2 27.06 20.99 -36.55
C HIS A 2 25.82 20.74 -37.42
N HIS A 3 25.27 19.53 -37.38
CA HIS A 3 23.99 19.17 -38.00
C HIS A 3 22.79 19.71 -37.20
N THR A 4 22.79 20.98 -36.79
CA THR A 4 21.69 21.62 -36.05
C THR A 4 20.59 22.22 -36.95
N GLY A 5 20.69 22.09 -38.27
CA GLY A 5 19.85 22.85 -39.21
C GLY A 5 18.55 22.21 -39.71
N ARG A 6 18.31 20.90 -39.52
CA ARG A 6 17.12 20.26 -40.14
C ARG A 6 15.81 20.42 -39.36
N LEU A 7 15.86 20.53 -38.04
CA LEU A 7 14.67 20.78 -37.22
C LEU A 7 14.20 22.25 -37.31
N ALA A 8 15.13 23.19 -37.42
CA ALA A 8 14.85 24.62 -37.56
C ALA A 8 14.22 25.00 -38.91
N ALA A 9 14.43 24.20 -39.95
CA ALA A 9 13.90 24.46 -41.30
C ALA A 9 12.44 24.00 -41.47
N TRP A 10 11.98 23.01 -40.68
CA TRP A 10 10.63 22.46 -40.77
C TRP A 10 9.67 23.06 -39.74
N LEU A 11 10.16 23.39 -38.55
CA LEU A 11 9.40 24.12 -37.53
C LEU A 11 9.90 25.55 -37.49
N GLY A 12 9.23 26.45 -38.21
CA GLY A 12 9.51 27.88 -38.14
C GLY A 12 9.57 28.38 -36.69
N HIS A 13 10.35 29.43 -36.42
CA HIS A 13 10.50 30.01 -35.09
C HIS A 13 9.16 30.62 -34.67
N GLY A 14 8.36 29.88 -33.89
CA GLY A 14 6.99 30.26 -33.54
C GLY A 14 6.25 29.22 -32.67
N PRO A 15 4.94 29.42 -32.42
CA PRO A 15 4.12 28.59 -31.52
C PRO A 15 4.05 27.11 -31.92
N ALA A 16 4.31 26.77 -33.19
CA ALA A 16 4.35 25.40 -33.67
C ALA A 16 5.49 24.58 -33.05
N LEU A 17 6.66 25.19 -32.80
CA LEU A 17 7.77 24.52 -32.12
C LEU A 17 7.43 24.22 -30.66
N VAL A 18 6.76 25.15 -29.98
CA VAL A 18 6.27 24.96 -28.61
C VAL A 18 5.24 23.85 -28.55
N GLY A 19 4.29 23.83 -29.48
CA GLY A 19 3.30 22.74 -29.62
C GLY A 19 3.95 21.37 -29.86
N TYR A 20 4.96 21.30 -30.73
CA TYR A 20 5.72 20.07 -30.98
C TYR A 20 6.49 19.59 -29.75
N LEU A 21 7.19 20.49 -29.05
CA LEU A 21 7.92 20.14 -27.81
C LEU A 21 6.97 19.66 -26.72
N LEU A 22 5.81 20.31 -26.54
CA LEU A 22 4.77 19.86 -25.60
C LEU A 22 4.19 18.49 -25.99
N ALA A 23 3.98 18.23 -27.28
CA ALA A 23 3.49 16.93 -27.77
C ALA A 23 4.51 15.81 -27.53
N VAL A 24 5.80 16.05 -27.82
CA VAL A 24 6.86 15.08 -27.54
C VAL A 24 6.96 14.80 -26.05
N LEU A 25 6.87 15.82 -25.21
CA LEU A 25 6.93 15.71 -23.76
C LEU A 25 5.72 14.97 -23.17
N ALA A 26 4.52 15.23 -23.69
CA ALA A 26 3.32 14.49 -23.32
C ALA A 26 3.42 13.02 -23.73
N LEU A 27 3.96 12.75 -24.93
CA LEU A 27 4.15 11.39 -25.42
C LEU A 27 5.17 10.61 -24.60
N THR A 28 6.32 11.22 -24.26
CA THR A 28 7.34 10.56 -23.42
C THR A 28 6.81 10.28 -22.02
N ALA A 29 6.06 11.21 -21.43
CA ALA A 29 5.44 11.02 -20.13
C ALA A 29 4.38 9.90 -20.15
N LEU A 30 3.57 9.81 -21.21
CA LEU A 30 2.61 8.72 -21.41
C LEU A 30 3.32 7.36 -21.57
N CYS A 31 4.41 7.32 -22.35
CA CYS A 31 5.22 6.12 -22.51
C CYS A 31 5.83 5.66 -21.19
N ASP A 32 6.33 6.58 -20.36
CA ASP A 32 6.93 6.27 -19.06
C ASP A 32 5.88 5.67 -18.10
N ALA A 33 4.67 6.23 -18.04
CA ALA A 33 3.59 5.65 -17.23
C ALA A 33 3.13 4.28 -17.71
N VAL A 34 3.06 4.06 -19.03
CA VAL A 34 2.79 2.73 -19.61
C VAL A 34 3.87 1.73 -19.22
N LEU A 35 5.15 2.13 -19.28
CA LEU A 35 6.28 1.29 -18.90
C LEU A 35 6.28 0.98 -17.40
N ALA A 36 6.03 1.99 -16.57
CA ALA A 36 5.92 1.86 -15.12
C ALA A 36 4.79 0.89 -14.73
N ALA A 37 3.60 1.03 -15.33
CA ALA A 37 2.48 0.13 -15.11
C ALA A 37 2.79 -1.32 -15.57
N ALA A 38 3.53 -1.48 -16.69
CA ALA A 38 3.95 -2.79 -17.18
C ALA A 38 4.96 -3.46 -16.25
N LEU A 39 5.96 -2.72 -15.76
CA LEU A 39 6.94 -3.19 -14.78
C LEU A 39 6.28 -3.50 -13.43
N ALA A 40 5.31 -2.70 -13.01
CA ALA A 40 4.54 -2.95 -11.79
C ALA A 40 3.71 -4.24 -11.91
N ARG A 41 3.06 -4.48 -13.06
CA ARG A 41 2.37 -5.75 -13.35
C ARG A 41 3.34 -6.93 -13.30
N ALA A 42 4.52 -6.83 -13.92
CA ALA A 42 5.51 -7.89 -13.91
C ALA A 42 6.01 -8.23 -12.49
N ARG A 43 6.14 -7.23 -11.62
CA ARG A 43 6.58 -7.43 -10.23
C ARG A 43 5.48 -7.91 -9.28
N THR A 44 4.23 -7.54 -9.52
CA THR A 44 3.13 -7.74 -8.57
C THR A 44 2.06 -8.74 -9.02
N GLY A 45 2.02 -9.10 -10.31
CA GLY A 45 0.98 -9.96 -10.89
C GLY A 45 -0.41 -9.30 -10.97
N TRP A 46 -0.53 -8.01 -10.64
CA TRP A 46 -1.81 -7.29 -10.61
C TRP A 46 -2.33 -6.91 -12.01
N PRO A 47 -3.65 -6.73 -12.18
CA PRO A 47 -4.24 -6.26 -13.43
C PRO A 47 -3.68 -4.91 -13.85
N TYR A 48 -3.41 -4.78 -15.14
CA TYR A 48 -2.77 -3.60 -15.74
C TYR A 48 -3.63 -2.33 -15.63
N GLY A 49 -4.95 -2.45 -15.70
CA GLY A 49 -5.89 -1.31 -15.74
C GLY A 49 -5.80 -0.38 -14.52
N PRO A 50 -5.96 -0.90 -13.28
CA PRO A 50 -5.82 -0.09 -12.07
C PRO A 50 -4.43 0.54 -11.91
N LEU A 51 -3.37 -0.21 -12.24
CA LEU A 51 -1.99 0.30 -12.19
C LEU A 51 -1.76 1.46 -13.16
N LEU A 52 -2.24 1.32 -14.40
CA LEU A 52 -2.14 2.40 -15.39
C LEU A 52 -2.92 3.64 -14.97
N ARG A 53 -4.09 3.46 -14.35
CA ARG A 53 -4.91 4.57 -13.85
C ARG A 53 -4.19 5.34 -12.74
N ASP A 54 -3.51 4.65 -11.84
CA ASP A 54 -2.72 5.29 -10.78
C ASP A 54 -1.52 6.06 -11.34
N GLU A 55 -0.79 5.49 -12.31
CA GLU A 55 0.32 6.19 -12.97
C GLU A 55 -0.15 7.41 -13.78
N LEU A 56 -1.28 7.31 -14.48
CA LEU A 56 -1.88 8.42 -15.21
C LEU A 56 -2.34 9.56 -14.28
N ARG A 57 -2.82 9.24 -13.07
CA ARG A 57 -3.11 10.27 -12.05
C ARG A 57 -1.85 10.89 -11.47
N ALA A 58 -0.77 10.14 -11.35
CA ALA A 58 0.52 10.68 -10.90
C ALA A 58 1.13 11.64 -11.94
N LEU A 59 0.93 11.35 -13.23
CA LEU A 59 1.35 12.18 -14.36
C LEU A 59 0.74 13.58 -14.36
N THR A 60 -0.55 13.71 -14.05
CA THR A 60 -1.23 15.02 -14.06
C THR A 60 -0.74 15.95 -12.95
N GLY A 61 -0.26 15.40 -11.83
CA GLY A 61 0.36 16.16 -10.74
C GLY A 61 1.86 16.40 -10.95
N ILE A 62 2.67 15.36 -10.71
CA ILE A 62 4.13 15.46 -10.64
C ILE A 62 4.76 15.59 -12.03
N GLY A 63 4.18 14.91 -13.03
CA GLY A 63 4.67 14.93 -14.41
C GLY A 63 4.67 16.34 -15.00
N SER A 64 3.60 17.12 -14.78
CA SER A 64 3.51 18.51 -15.27
C SER A 64 4.58 19.43 -14.67
N ALA A 65 4.92 19.26 -13.39
CA ALA A 65 5.95 20.04 -12.71
C ALA A 65 7.37 19.73 -13.22
N ILE A 66 7.68 18.45 -13.48
CA ILE A 66 8.98 18.03 -14.07
C ILE A 66 9.14 18.61 -15.47
N CYS A 67 8.07 18.55 -16.26
CA CYS A 67 7.98 19.10 -17.60
C CYS A 67 8.25 20.62 -17.62
N ALA A 68 7.55 21.37 -16.77
CA ALA A 68 7.74 22.82 -16.63
C ALA A 68 9.17 23.17 -16.20
N THR A 69 9.74 22.43 -15.25
CA THR A 69 11.12 22.64 -14.78
C THR A 69 12.14 22.41 -15.91
N GLY A 70 11.93 21.37 -16.73
CA GLY A 70 12.79 21.08 -17.88
C GLY A 70 12.74 22.18 -18.95
N VAL A 71 11.56 22.74 -19.22
CA VAL A 71 11.39 23.87 -20.17
C VAL A 71 12.07 25.13 -19.65
N VAL A 72 11.86 25.48 -18.37
CA VAL A 72 12.53 26.63 -17.73
C VAL A 72 14.05 26.46 -17.76
N MET A 73 14.54 25.24 -17.49
CA MET A 73 15.97 24.95 -17.52
C MET A 73 16.56 25.11 -18.93
N ALA A 74 15.87 24.62 -19.97
CA ALA A 74 16.30 24.75 -21.36
C ALA A 74 16.34 26.21 -21.84
N LEU A 75 15.29 27.00 -21.53
CA LEU A 75 15.23 28.42 -21.90
C LEU A 75 16.30 29.24 -21.18
N THR A 76 16.54 28.96 -19.90
CA THR A 76 17.53 29.71 -19.10
C THR A 76 18.94 29.44 -19.59
N VAL A 77 19.28 28.19 -19.91
CA VAL A 77 20.59 27.82 -20.50
C VAL A 77 20.79 28.47 -21.87
N ALA A 78 19.74 28.61 -22.68
CA ALA A 78 19.82 29.25 -23.99
C ALA A 78 20.19 30.76 -23.90
N VAL A 79 19.78 31.44 -22.83
CA VAL A 79 20.05 32.87 -22.62
C VAL A 79 21.35 33.13 -21.87
N THR A 80 21.65 32.32 -20.85
CA THR A 80 22.75 32.57 -19.89
C THR A 80 23.96 31.63 -20.07
N GLY A 81 23.88 30.69 -21.01
CA GLY A 81 24.93 29.71 -21.28
C GLY A 81 24.99 28.58 -20.23
N LEU A 82 26.03 27.75 -20.31
CA LEU A 82 26.16 26.55 -19.46
C LEU A 82 26.31 26.85 -17.96
N TRP A 83 26.69 28.06 -17.57
CA TRP A 83 26.82 28.46 -16.16
C TRP A 83 25.50 28.44 -15.38
N ALA A 84 24.37 28.44 -16.08
CA ALA A 84 23.06 28.28 -15.45
C ALA A 84 22.84 26.88 -14.85
N LEU A 85 23.54 25.86 -15.38
CA LEU A 85 23.35 24.46 -14.99
C LEU A 85 23.56 24.21 -13.48
N PRO A 86 24.67 24.62 -12.83
CA PRO A 86 24.83 24.40 -11.39
C PRO A 86 23.75 25.08 -10.55
N VAL A 87 23.26 26.25 -10.96
CA VAL A 87 22.19 26.99 -10.25
C VAL A 87 20.84 26.30 -10.45
N LEU A 88 20.52 25.88 -11.68
CA LEU A 88 19.27 25.20 -12.04
C LEU A 88 19.22 23.74 -11.57
N ALA A 89 20.37 23.09 -11.37
CA ALA A 89 20.47 21.74 -10.85
C ALA A 89 20.22 21.69 -9.33
N LEU A 90 20.42 22.79 -8.60
CA LEU A 90 20.30 22.81 -7.15
C LEU A 90 18.86 22.50 -6.67
N PRO A 91 17.77 23.13 -7.18
CA PRO A 91 16.41 22.79 -6.78
C PRO A 91 16.01 21.32 -7.02
N PRO A 92 16.19 20.71 -8.22
CA PRO A 92 15.84 19.31 -8.43
C PRO A 92 16.71 18.37 -7.59
N LEU A 93 17.99 18.71 -7.33
CA LEU A 93 18.86 17.91 -6.46
C LEU A 93 18.37 17.95 -5.00
N LEU A 94 17.95 19.12 -4.50
CA LEU A 94 17.32 19.25 -3.17
C LEU A 94 15.99 18.49 -3.09
N ILE A 95 15.16 18.57 -4.14
CA ILE A 95 13.91 17.82 -4.24
C ILE A 95 14.19 16.30 -4.18
N GLN A 96 15.12 15.80 -5.01
CA GLN A 96 15.52 14.40 -5.00
C GLN A 96 16.12 13.97 -3.65
N TYR A 97 16.95 14.81 -3.04
CA TYR A 97 17.52 14.54 -1.72
C TYR A 97 16.43 14.42 -0.66
N SER A 98 15.49 15.37 -0.62
CA SER A 98 14.33 15.35 0.27
C SER A 98 13.46 14.11 0.04
N PHE A 99 13.18 13.74 -1.21
CA PHE A 99 12.42 12.52 -1.53
C PHE A 99 13.15 11.25 -1.08
N ARG A 100 14.46 11.14 -1.30
CA ARG A 100 15.24 9.99 -0.84
C ARG A 100 15.28 9.90 0.68
N ARG A 101 15.43 11.04 1.37
CA ARG A 101 15.37 11.12 2.84
C ARG A 101 14.00 10.72 3.36
N TYR A 102 12.94 11.24 2.75
CA TYR A 102 11.58 10.88 3.10
C TYR A 102 11.30 9.39 2.89
N ALA A 103 11.73 8.82 1.76
CA ALA A 103 11.61 7.38 1.48
C ALA A 103 12.39 6.53 2.49
N ALA A 104 13.61 6.96 2.87
CA ALA A 104 14.40 6.29 3.89
C ALA A 104 13.71 6.31 5.26
N ILE A 105 13.19 7.46 5.69
CA ILE A 105 12.42 7.59 6.95
C ILE A 105 11.21 6.65 6.93
N ARG A 106 10.44 6.62 5.84
CA ARG A 106 9.29 5.72 5.70
C ARG A 106 9.69 4.25 5.77
N ALA A 107 10.81 3.87 5.15
CA ALA A 107 11.32 2.51 5.22
C ALA A 107 11.70 2.13 6.65
N THR A 108 12.39 3.01 7.38
CA THR A 108 12.73 2.81 8.80
C THR A 108 11.47 2.71 9.67
N CYS A 109 10.47 3.59 9.50
CA CYS A 109 9.19 3.49 10.21
C CYS A 109 8.51 2.15 9.97
N ARG A 110 8.42 1.70 8.70
CA ARG A 110 7.84 0.39 8.36
C ARG A 110 8.61 -0.76 9.01
N GLN A 111 9.94 -0.69 9.05
CA GLN A 111 10.77 -1.69 9.71
C GLN A 111 10.54 -1.71 11.22
N THR A 112 10.45 -0.54 11.88
CA THR A 112 10.12 -0.45 13.31
C THR A 112 8.76 -1.06 13.62
N ILE A 113 7.74 -0.75 12.81
CA ILE A 113 6.40 -1.34 12.94
C ILE A 113 6.45 -2.86 12.76
N ALA A 114 7.17 -3.35 11.75
CA ALA A 114 7.33 -4.78 11.52
C ALA A 114 8.10 -5.48 12.64
N SER A 115 9.06 -4.80 13.27
CA SER A 115 9.77 -5.31 14.45
C SER A 115 8.87 -5.35 15.69
N LEU A 116 8.02 -4.34 15.88
CA LEU A 116 7.03 -4.31 16.95
C LEU A 116 5.98 -5.40 16.76
N ALA A 117 5.51 -5.63 15.52
CA ALA A 117 4.66 -6.77 15.20
C ALA A 117 5.36 -8.11 15.46
N ARG A 118 6.66 -8.22 15.20
CA ARG A 118 7.42 -9.45 15.50
C ARG A 118 7.57 -9.69 17.00
N SER A 119 7.48 -8.66 17.85
CA SER A 119 7.59 -8.88 19.30
C SER A 119 6.41 -9.68 19.85
N THR A 120 5.21 -9.53 19.29
CA THR A 120 4.04 -10.37 19.65
C THR A 120 4.25 -11.82 19.22
N GLU A 121 4.92 -12.05 18.09
CA GLU A 121 5.28 -13.39 17.61
C GLU A 121 6.31 -14.04 18.54
N ILE A 122 7.37 -13.32 18.91
CA ILE A 122 8.44 -13.82 19.80
C ILE A 122 7.91 -14.08 21.21
N ALA A 123 7.03 -13.23 21.72
CA ALA A 123 6.40 -13.41 23.02
C ALA A 123 5.32 -14.52 23.03
N GLY A 124 5.08 -15.19 21.89
CA GLY A 124 4.18 -16.34 21.80
C GLY A 124 2.70 -15.99 21.73
N TYR A 125 2.34 -14.71 21.57
CA TYR A 125 0.94 -14.28 21.43
C TYR A 125 0.38 -14.60 20.05
N THR A 126 1.22 -14.63 19.00
CA THR A 126 0.78 -14.85 17.61
C THR A 126 1.74 -15.79 16.88
N PRO A 127 1.28 -16.56 15.88
CA PRO A 127 2.16 -17.40 15.08
C PRO A 127 3.21 -16.60 14.31
N ALA A 128 4.39 -17.20 14.08
CA ALA A 128 5.46 -16.55 13.34
C ALA A 128 5.03 -16.18 11.91
N GLY A 129 5.25 -14.91 11.53
CA GLY A 129 4.86 -14.37 10.23
C GLY A 129 3.38 -14.08 10.04
N HIS A 130 2.54 -14.27 11.06
CA HIS A 130 1.09 -13.99 11.01
C HIS A 130 0.81 -12.55 10.61
N ALA A 131 1.38 -11.58 11.34
CA ALA A 131 1.16 -10.16 11.09
C ALA A 131 1.54 -9.75 9.66
N ARG A 132 2.64 -10.31 9.13
CA ARG A 132 3.08 -10.06 7.74
C ARG A 132 2.12 -10.66 6.71
N LYS A 133 1.58 -11.86 6.97
CA LYS A 133 0.60 -12.51 6.10
C LYS A 133 -0.70 -11.71 6.07
N VAL A 134 -1.21 -11.31 7.23
CA VAL A 134 -2.40 -10.45 7.38
C VAL A 134 -2.20 -9.11 6.66
N ALA A 135 -1.05 -8.46 6.84
CA ALA A 135 -0.76 -7.19 6.18
C ALA A 135 -0.70 -7.30 4.66
N GLY A 136 -0.03 -8.34 4.13
CA GLY A 136 0.06 -8.58 2.69
C GLY A 136 -1.30 -8.84 2.04
N LEU A 137 -2.13 -9.67 2.68
CA LEU A 137 -3.46 -10.00 2.18
C LEU A 137 -4.43 -8.83 2.33
N SER A 138 -4.40 -8.11 3.45
CA SER A 138 -5.19 -6.88 3.67
C SER A 138 -4.90 -5.83 2.61
N ARG A 139 -3.61 -5.62 2.28
CA ARG A 139 -3.23 -4.67 1.23
C ARG A 139 -3.74 -5.09 -0.15
N ALA A 140 -3.74 -6.39 -0.46
CA ALA A 140 -4.28 -6.91 -1.71
C ALA A 140 -5.82 -6.73 -1.79
N VAL A 141 -6.54 -7.02 -0.71
CA VAL A 141 -8.00 -6.80 -0.62
C VAL A 141 -8.34 -5.32 -0.70
N GLY A 142 -7.60 -4.47 0.01
CA GLY A 142 -7.79 -3.02 -0.05
C GLY A 142 -7.61 -2.45 -1.45
N ARG A 143 -6.63 -2.98 -2.21
CA ARG A 143 -6.40 -2.55 -3.59
C ARG A 143 -7.52 -3.04 -4.52
N GLU A 144 -8.08 -4.22 -4.25
CA GLU A 144 -9.25 -4.73 -5.00
C GLU A 144 -10.47 -3.84 -4.80
N LEU A 145 -10.64 -3.33 -3.58
CA LEU A 145 -11.70 -2.39 -3.21
C LEU A 145 -11.41 -0.94 -3.64
N GLY A 146 -10.31 -0.69 -4.36
CA GLY A 146 -9.99 0.62 -4.92
C GLY A 146 -9.40 1.63 -3.94
N LEU A 147 -8.81 1.18 -2.83
CA LEU A 147 -8.07 2.07 -1.92
C LEU A 147 -6.84 2.68 -2.61
N SER A 148 -6.58 3.96 -2.33
CA SER A 148 -5.39 4.67 -2.80
C SER A 148 -4.11 4.19 -2.11
N GLU A 149 -2.94 4.37 -2.73
CA GLU A 149 -1.66 3.99 -2.12
C GLU A 149 -1.39 4.56 -0.71
N PRO A 150 -1.75 5.82 -0.39
CA PRO A 150 -1.68 6.31 0.98
C PRO A 150 -2.59 5.53 1.94
N ALA A 151 -3.84 5.24 1.55
CA ALA A 151 -4.77 4.45 2.35
C ALA A 151 -4.31 3.00 2.52
N LEU A 152 -3.69 2.41 1.48
CA LEU A 152 -3.07 1.08 1.54
C LEU A 152 -1.89 1.03 2.51
N THR A 153 -1.11 2.10 2.62
CA THR A 153 -0.03 2.21 3.61
C THR A 153 -0.60 2.22 5.03
N VAL A 154 -1.64 3.01 5.27
CA VAL A 154 -2.33 3.06 6.58
C VAL A 154 -2.92 1.70 6.94
N LEU A 155 -3.58 1.04 5.98
CA LEU A 155 -4.12 -0.32 6.14
C LEU A 155 -3.02 -1.34 6.46
N GLU A 156 -1.88 -1.29 5.77
CA GLU A 156 -0.75 -2.19 6.02
C GLU A 156 -0.20 -2.01 7.44
N TYR A 157 -0.03 -0.77 7.90
CA TYR A 157 0.45 -0.50 9.26
C TYR A 157 -0.54 -0.96 10.32
N ALA A 158 -1.84 -0.74 10.10
CA ALA A 158 -2.88 -1.21 11.01
C ALA A 158 -2.90 -2.74 11.08
N ALA A 159 -2.79 -3.42 9.94
CA ALA A 159 -2.73 -4.87 9.87
C ALA A 159 -1.50 -5.45 10.59
N LEU A 160 -0.33 -4.80 10.48
CA LEU A 160 0.87 -5.24 11.20
C LEU A 160 0.71 -5.10 12.72
N MET A 161 0.00 -4.08 13.20
CA MET A 161 -0.11 -3.77 14.63
C MET A 161 -1.42 -4.26 15.27
N HIS A 162 -2.27 -4.98 14.52
CA HIS A 162 -3.62 -5.31 14.98
C HIS A 162 -3.64 -6.13 16.29
N ASP A 163 -2.65 -7.01 16.49
CA ASP A 163 -2.49 -7.84 17.69
C ASP A 163 -1.59 -7.23 18.77
N ILE A 164 -1.09 -5.99 18.60
CA ILE A 164 -0.14 -5.40 19.56
C ILE A 164 -0.75 -5.25 20.97
N GLY A 165 -2.07 -5.09 21.05
CA GLY A 165 -2.81 -5.01 22.30
C GLY A 165 -2.71 -6.29 23.16
N GLN A 166 -2.42 -7.44 22.55
CA GLN A 166 -2.29 -8.71 23.28
C GLN A 166 -1.12 -8.69 24.28
N LEU A 167 -0.09 -7.86 24.06
CA LEU A 167 1.03 -7.66 25.01
C LEU A 167 0.59 -7.09 26.37
N SER A 168 -0.62 -6.53 26.45
CA SER A 168 -1.16 -5.98 27.70
C SER A 168 -1.91 -7.03 28.54
N LEU A 169 -2.00 -8.27 28.06
CA LEU A 169 -2.61 -9.39 28.78
C LEU A 169 -1.58 -10.06 29.70
N VAL A 170 -2.03 -10.50 30.87
CA VAL A 170 -1.17 -11.19 31.86
C VAL A 170 -0.85 -12.61 31.41
N ASP A 171 -1.86 -13.30 30.87
CA ASP A 171 -1.71 -14.61 30.23
C ASP A 171 -2.00 -14.49 28.73
N PRO A 172 -1.18 -15.09 27.86
CA PRO A 172 -1.42 -15.07 26.42
C PRO A 172 -2.72 -15.80 26.07
N VAL A 173 -3.46 -15.24 25.11
CA VAL A 173 -4.68 -15.88 24.59
C VAL A 173 -4.30 -17.22 23.96
N PRO A 174 -5.01 -18.33 24.27
CA PRO A 174 -4.70 -19.62 23.67
C PRO A 174 -4.66 -19.55 22.13
N ALA A 175 -3.52 -19.94 21.55
CA ALA A 175 -3.23 -19.87 20.11
C ALA A 175 -3.30 -18.46 19.46
N GLY A 176 -3.37 -17.39 20.25
CA GLY A 176 -3.49 -16.01 19.76
C GLY A 176 -4.85 -15.64 19.18
N ALA A 177 -5.79 -16.59 19.15
CA ALA A 177 -7.10 -16.40 18.56
C ALA A 177 -7.95 -15.54 19.50
N THR A 178 -8.21 -14.29 19.10
CA THR A 178 -9.02 -13.36 19.91
C THR A 178 -10.53 -13.58 19.73
N GLU A 179 -10.95 -14.27 18.68
CA GLU A 179 -12.35 -14.59 18.37
C GLU A 179 -13.15 -15.26 19.52
N PRO A 180 -12.59 -16.22 20.28
CA PRO A 180 -13.30 -16.90 21.37
C PRO A 180 -13.49 -16.04 22.62
N LEU A 181 -12.80 -14.90 22.73
CA LEU A 181 -12.91 -14.02 23.90
C LEU A 181 -14.26 -13.31 23.94
N ALA A 182 -14.69 -12.93 25.15
CA ALA A 182 -15.85 -12.05 25.30
C ALA A 182 -15.63 -10.72 24.55
N ARG A 183 -16.68 -10.20 23.89
CA ARG A 183 -16.60 -8.96 23.08
C ARG A 183 -16.06 -7.76 23.86
N ALA A 184 -16.33 -7.69 25.16
CA ALA A 184 -15.78 -6.66 26.04
C ALA A 184 -14.25 -6.74 26.15
N GLU A 185 -13.69 -7.96 26.24
CA GLU A 185 -12.24 -8.15 26.32
C GLU A 185 -11.56 -7.91 24.97
N GLN A 186 -12.18 -8.35 23.86
CA GLN A 186 -11.70 -8.03 22.51
C GLN A 186 -11.59 -6.50 22.31
N ARG A 187 -12.61 -5.76 22.77
CA ARG A 187 -12.62 -4.29 22.72
C ARG A 187 -11.54 -3.69 23.61
N ARG A 188 -11.32 -4.25 24.81
CA ARG A 188 -10.24 -3.83 25.71
C ARG A 188 -8.87 -3.99 25.05
N ILE A 189 -8.59 -5.15 24.47
CA ILE A 189 -7.35 -5.44 23.73
C ILE A 189 -7.17 -4.46 22.56
N ALA A 190 -8.23 -4.21 21.79
CA ALA A 190 -8.20 -3.26 20.68
C ALA A 190 -7.85 -1.83 21.13
N LEU A 191 -8.45 -1.36 22.23
CA LEU A 191 -8.16 -0.03 22.79
C LEU A 191 -6.74 0.09 23.33
N LEU A 192 -6.23 -0.94 24.00
CA LEU A 192 -4.85 -1.00 24.49
C LEU A 192 -3.85 -1.00 23.32
N GLY A 193 -4.14 -1.78 22.28
CA GLY A 193 -3.37 -1.76 21.03
C GLY A 193 -3.35 -0.37 20.40
N GLY A 194 -4.50 0.28 20.31
CA GLY A 194 -4.64 1.67 19.87
C GLY A 194 -3.77 2.65 20.64
N ALA A 195 -3.77 2.56 21.97
CA ALA A 195 -2.95 3.40 22.84
C ALA A 195 -1.45 3.25 22.57
N VAL A 196 -0.98 2.02 22.33
CA VAL A 196 0.41 1.76 21.91
C VAL A 196 0.68 2.39 20.54
N VAL A 197 -0.20 2.17 19.56
CA VAL A 197 -0.06 2.68 18.19
C VAL A 197 0.07 4.22 18.18
N ARG A 198 -0.70 4.93 19.01
CA ARG A 198 -0.63 6.40 19.12
C ARG A 198 0.74 6.93 19.55
N GLN A 199 1.56 6.11 20.19
CA GLN A 199 2.91 6.49 20.63
C GLN A 199 4.00 6.20 19.59
N THR A 200 3.69 5.54 18.47
CA THR A 200 4.68 5.09 17.47
C THR A 200 5.01 6.12 16.39
N GLY A 201 4.32 7.27 16.36
CA GLY A 201 4.52 8.33 15.35
C GLY A 201 3.93 8.02 13.97
N VAL A 202 3.15 6.94 13.84
CA VAL A 202 2.37 6.63 12.63
C VAL A 202 1.16 7.57 12.49
N PRO A 203 0.53 7.65 11.29
CA PRO A 203 -0.71 8.42 11.12
C PRO A 203 -1.79 7.99 12.12
N ALA A 204 -2.51 8.96 12.67
CA ALA A 204 -3.49 8.73 13.73
C ALA A 204 -4.62 7.78 13.31
N GLU A 205 -4.90 7.71 12.00
CA GLU A 205 -5.86 6.79 11.39
C GLU A 205 -5.52 5.33 11.67
N VAL A 206 -4.23 4.99 11.79
CA VAL A 206 -3.79 3.62 12.10
C VAL A 206 -4.29 3.19 13.47
N ALA A 207 -4.18 4.07 14.48
CA ALA A 207 -4.68 3.79 15.82
C ALA A 207 -6.21 3.61 15.81
N VAL A 208 -6.94 4.46 15.08
CA VAL A 208 -8.40 4.36 14.98
C VAL A 208 -8.83 3.02 14.36
N ILE A 209 -8.10 2.52 13.37
CA ILE A 209 -8.38 1.22 12.76
C ILE A 209 -8.20 0.09 13.77
N VAL A 210 -7.11 0.11 14.54
CA VAL A 210 -6.82 -0.91 15.56
C VAL A 210 -7.84 -0.84 16.71
N GLU A 211 -8.20 0.35 17.18
CA GLU A 211 -9.18 0.55 18.26
C GLU A 211 -10.58 0.01 17.90
N ARG A 212 -11.00 0.21 16.65
CA ARG A 212 -12.34 -0.16 16.19
C ARG A 212 -12.44 -1.58 15.64
N GLN A 213 -11.35 -2.35 15.62
CA GLN A 213 -11.35 -3.69 15.01
C GLN A 213 -12.33 -4.66 15.67
N ALA A 214 -12.66 -4.44 16.95
CA ALA A 214 -13.60 -5.25 17.72
C ALA A 214 -15.06 -4.75 17.67
N ASP A 215 -15.32 -3.55 17.15
CA ASP A 215 -16.67 -2.99 17.06
C ASP A 215 -17.53 -3.74 16.02
N PRO A 216 -18.87 -3.60 16.00
CA PRO A 216 -19.70 -4.15 14.92
C PRO A 216 -19.25 -3.64 13.54
N TYR A 217 -19.17 -4.51 12.52
CA TYR A 217 -18.52 -4.14 11.24
C TYR A 217 -19.13 -2.89 10.58
N ARG A 218 -20.42 -2.60 10.82
CA ARG A 218 -21.10 -1.41 10.27
C ARG A 218 -20.57 -0.10 10.82
N GLU A 219 -20.02 -0.11 12.03
CA GLU A 219 -19.44 1.05 12.72
C GLU A 219 -17.93 1.20 12.46
N GLN A 220 -17.33 0.16 11.89
CA GLN A 220 -15.91 0.13 11.55
C GLN A 220 -15.60 0.92 10.28
N PRO A 221 -14.45 1.62 10.22
CA PRO A 221 -13.92 2.10 8.94
C PRO A 221 -13.59 0.92 8.03
N LEU A 222 -13.63 1.12 6.71
CA LEU A 222 -13.40 0.06 5.72
C LEU A 222 -12.10 -0.72 5.98
N SER A 223 -11.01 -0.01 6.33
CA SER A 223 -9.73 -0.64 6.65
C SER A 223 -9.80 -1.61 7.82
N ALA A 224 -10.58 -1.31 8.87
CA ALA A 224 -10.76 -2.22 10.01
C ALA A 224 -11.57 -3.46 9.61
N ARG A 225 -12.59 -3.30 8.76
CA ARG A 225 -13.37 -4.43 8.20
C ARG A 225 -12.48 -5.38 7.40
N ILE A 226 -11.55 -4.82 6.61
CA ILE A 226 -10.56 -5.59 5.85
C ILE A 226 -9.65 -6.36 6.80
N VAL A 227 -9.00 -5.70 7.77
CA VAL A 227 -8.09 -6.36 8.72
C VAL A 227 -8.80 -7.48 9.47
N ARG A 228 -10.02 -7.23 9.95
CA ARG A 228 -10.83 -8.22 10.68
C ARG A 228 -11.15 -9.45 9.83
N ALA A 229 -11.63 -9.27 8.61
CA ALA A 229 -11.97 -10.39 7.72
C ALA A 229 -10.71 -11.18 7.33
N VAL A 230 -9.63 -10.49 7.00
CA VAL A 230 -8.36 -11.12 6.64
C VAL A 230 -7.78 -11.89 7.81
N ASN A 231 -7.79 -11.31 9.02
CA ASN A 231 -7.28 -11.99 10.22
C ASN A 231 -8.05 -13.29 10.49
N ALA A 232 -9.39 -13.21 10.51
CA ALA A 232 -10.24 -14.38 10.72
C ALA A 232 -10.00 -15.48 9.68
N TYR A 233 -9.83 -15.11 8.40
CA TYR A 233 -9.46 -16.07 7.36
C TYR A 233 -8.08 -16.69 7.62
N THR A 234 -7.07 -15.89 7.96
CA THR A 234 -5.71 -16.40 8.18
C THR A 234 -5.60 -17.31 9.39
N GLU A 235 -6.33 -17.03 10.47
CA GLU A 235 -6.44 -17.88 11.64
C GLU A 235 -7.14 -19.21 11.29
N ALA A 236 -8.29 -19.13 10.61
CA ALA A 236 -9.06 -20.32 10.22
C ALA A 236 -8.31 -21.21 9.21
N ALA A 237 -7.59 -20.62 8.27
CA ALA A 237 -6.80 -21.33 7.26
C ALA A 237 -5.44 -21.80 7.78
N GLY A 238 -4.95 -21.25 8.89
CA GLY A 238 -3.64 -21.57 9.49
C GLY A 238 -3.68 -22.43 10.76
N GLY A 239 -4.87 -22.66 11.33
CA GLY A 239 -5.03 -23.43 12.57
C GLY A 239 -4.74 -24.94 12.42
N PRO A 240 -4.69 -25.70 13.53
CA PRO A 240 -4.40 -27.14 13.54
C PRO A 240 -5.33 -27.99 12.66
N ALA A 241 -6.57 -27.54 12.46
CA ALA A 241 -7.54 -28.17 11.56
C ALA A 241 -7.17 -28.06 10.07
N ALA A 242 -6.21 -27.17 9.71
CA ALA A 242 -5.70 -27.02 8.36
C ALA A 242 -4.69 -28.08 7.95
N ALA A 243 -4.19 -28.90 8.89
CA ALA A 243 -3.26 -30.00 8.64
C ALA A 243 -3.95 -31.28 8.08
N GLY A 244 -5.26 -31.23 7.83
CA GLY A 244 -5.99 -32.34 7.20
C GLY A 244 -5.61 -32.54 5.73
N PRO A 245 -5.72 -33.76 5.17
CA PRO A 245 -5.37 -34.02 3.78
C PRO A 245 -6.35 -33.29 2.84
N GLY A 246 -5.83 -32.52 1.86
CA GLY A 246 -6.59 -32.11 0.68
C GLY A 246 -6.78 -30.62 0.42
N GLY A 247 -6.13 -29.70 1.15
CA GLY A 247 -6.22 -28.26 0.83
C GLY A 247 -7.62 -27.66 0.97
N ALA A 248 -8.53 -28.35 1.67
CA ALA A 248 -9.91 -27.90 1.90
C ALA A 248 -10.01 -26.76 2.92
N ALA A 249 -9.00 -26.57 3.77
CA ALA A 249 -9.05 -25.60 4.87
C ALA A 249 -9.18 -24.13 4.43
N PRO A 250 -8.45 -23.65 3.40
CA PRO A 250 -8.69 -22.33 2.81
C PRO A 250 -10.12 -22.14 2.28
N LEU A 251 -10.68 -23.15 1.61
CA LEU A 251 -12.04 -23.10 1.07
C LEU A 251 -13.08 -23.07 2.21
N CYS A 252 -12.95 -23.96 3.19
CA CYS A 252 -13.82 -23.98 4.37
C CYS A 252 -13.72 -22.68 5.19
N ALA A 253 -12.53 -22.08 5.30
CA ALA A 253 -12.36 -20.78 5.95
C ALA A 253 -13.17 -19.71 5.21
N LEU A 254 -13.05 -19.64 3.87
CA LEU A 254 -13.80 -18.67 3.08
C LEU A 254 -15.33 -18.90 3.14
N GLU A 255 -15.78 -20.15 3.12
CA GLU A 255 -17.18 -20.51 3.29
C GLU A 255 -17.73 -20.06 4.66
N ARG A 256 -16.98 -20.27 5.74
CA ARG A 256 -17.35 -19.79 7.07
C ARG A 256 -17.49 -18.27 7.10
N LEU A 257 -16.56 -17.54 6.49
CA LEU A 257 -16.64 -16.08 6.39
C LEU A 257 -17.90 -15.64 5.61
N ARG A 258 -18.21 -16.30 4.50
CA ARG A 258 -19.42 -16.03 3.70
C ARG A 258 -20.70 -16.25 4.51
N LEU A 259 -20.79 -17.32 5.29
CA LEU A 259 -21.92 -17.59 6.18
C LEU A 259 -22.07 -16.54 7.29
N ALA A 260 -20.97 -15.94 7.74
CA ALA A 260 -20.95 -14.94 8.81
C ALA A 260 -21.18 -13.48 8.34
N THR A 261 -21.36 -13.24 7.03
CA THR A 261 -21.58 -11.90 6.45
C THR A 261 -22.86 -11.21 6.93
N ALA A 262 -23.82 -11.96 7.46
CA ALA A 262 -25.06 -11.40 8.00
C ALA A 262 -24.85 -10.54 9.26
N ARG A 263 -23.77 -10.79 10.03
CA ARG A 263 -23.53 -10.13 11.32
C ARG A 263 -22.10 -9.70 11.59
N ASP A 264 -21.10 -10.49 11.21
CA ASP A 264 -19.73 -10.30 11.69
C ASP A 264 -18.78 -9.70 10.64
N PHE A 265 -19.05 -9.89 9.36
CA PHE A 265 -18.18 -9.44 8.27
C PHE A 265 -18.93 -8.65 7.21
N ASP A 266 -18.22 -7.72 6.56
CA ASP A 266 -18.75 -6.97 5.42
C ASP A 266 -18.76 -7.86 4.15
N PRO A 267 -19.91 -8.10 3.50
CA PRO A 267 -20.00 -8.95 2.32
C PRO A 267 -19.05 -8.51 1.19
N ALA A 268 -18.89 -7.19 0.98
CA ALA A 268 -18.04 -6.67 -0.10
C ALA A 268 -16.57 -6.99 0.15
N VAL A 269 -16.14 -6.97 1.42
CA VAL A 269 -14.77 -7.31 1.83
C VAL A 269 -14.52 -8.80 1.66
N VAL A 270 -15.48 -9.66 2.02
CA VAL A 270 -15.35 -11.12 1.89
C VAL A 270 -15.26 -11.53 0.41
N GLU A 271 -16.05 -10.92 -0.48
CA GLU A 271 -15.96 -11.21 -1.92
C GLU A 271 -14.68 -10.66 -2.56
N ALA A 272 -14.20 -9.49 -2.12
CA ALA A 272 -12.89 -9.00 -2.54
C ALA A 272 -11.75 -9.93 -2.08
N LEU A 273 -11.84 -10.47 -0.87
CA LEU A 273 -10.91 -11.49 -0.37
C LEU A 273 -10.97 -12.77 -1.22
N ALA A 274 -12.16 -13.28 -1.53
CA ALA A 274 -12.34 -14.43 -2.42
C ALA A 274 -11.68 -14.20 -3.79
N THR A 275 -11.88 -13.00 -4.36
CA THR A 275 -11.31 -12.59 -5.65
C THR A 275 -9.79 -12.50 -5.61
N VAL A 276 -9.21 -12.05 -4.50
CA VAL A 276 -7.76 -11.99 -4.32
C VAL A 276 -7.16 -13.40 -4.19
N LEU A 277 -7.84 -14.28 -3.45
CA LEU A 277 -7.38 -15.66 -3.22
C LEU A 277 -7.45 -16.54 -4.48
N SER A 278 -8.41 -16.29 -5.38
CA SER A 278 -8.51 -17.05 -6.65
C SER A 278 -7.43 -16.70 -7.68
N ARG A 279 -6.57 -15.71 -7.39
CA ARG A 279 -5.49 -15.30 -8.30
C ARG A 279 -4.28 -16.23 -8.17
N PRO A 280 -3.68 -16.68 -9.30
CA PRO A 280 -2.55 -17.62 -9.30
C PRO A 280 -1.28 -17.14 -8.59
N ALA A 281 -1.22 -15.87 -8.16
CA ALA A 281 -0.09 -15.29 -7.43
C ALA A 281 -0.08 -15.60 -5.92
N TYR A 282 -1.20 -16.05 -5.33
CA TYR A 282 -1.29 -16.31 -3.88
C TYR A 282 -1.16 -17.79 -3.51
N ASP A 283 -1.31 -18.70 -4.47
CA ASP A 283 -1.20 -20.16 -4.30
C ASP A 283 0.25 -20.69 -4.17
N ARG A 284 1.27 -19.81 -4.19
CA ARG A 284 2.66 -20.23 -4.02
C ARG A 284 3.18 -19.85 -2.63
N PRO A 285 3.55 -20.83 -1.78
CA PRO A 285 4.41 -20.52 -0.64
C PRO A 285 5.73 -19.96 -1.18
N ARG A 286 6.14 -18.79 -0.67
CA ARG A 286 7.53 -18.31 -0.75
C ARG A 286 8.27 -18.75 0.49
#